data_AF-A0A6J6T9H9-F1
#
_entry.id   AF-A0A6J6T9H9-F1
#
_cell.length_a   1.000
_cell.length_b   1.000
_cell.length_c   1.000
_cell.angle_alpha   90.00
_cell.angle_beta   90.00
_cell.angle_gamma   90.00
#
_symmetry.space_group_name_H-M   'P 1'
#
loop_
_entity.id
_entity.type
_entity.pdbx_description
1 polymer ?
#
loop_
_entity_poly.entity_id
_entity_poly.type
_entity_poly.pdbx_seq_one_letter_code
_entity_poly.pdbx_strand_id
1 'polypeptide(L)' 'MTFDPLSANISIIHGESDLWVPIEITRKYVEKLKDEGSSINYIELANIGHFEMIHPQSIVWPELISQINR' A
#
# COMPACT_ATOMS: atom_id res chain seq x y z
N MET A 1 8.76 -21.46 12.31
CA MET A 1 8.02 -20.21 12.62
C MET A 1 7.25 -19.86 11.37
N THR A 2 5.94 -20.07 11.37
CA THR A 2 5.05 -19.56 10.33
C THR A 2 4.83 -18.09 10.68
N PHE A 3 5.28 -17.18 9.82
CA PHE A 3 4.92 -15.77 9.92
C PHE A 3 3.39 -15.71 9.85
N ASP A 4 2.75 -15.24 10.91
CA ASP A 4 1.32 -14.93 10.89
C ASP A 4 1.20 -13.46 10.46
N PRO A 5 0.86 -13.18 9.18
CA PRO A 5 0.73 -11.81 8.69
C PRO A 5 -0.29 -11.01 9.52
N LEU A 6 -1.24 -11.70 10.16
CA LEU A 6 -2.31 -11.09 10.95
C LEU A 6 -1.80 -10.48 12.26
N SER A 7 -0.59 -10.84 12.71
CA SER A 7 0.02 -10.34 13.95
C SER A 7 0.86 -9.07 13.76
N ALA A 8 1.16 -8.69 12.52
CA ALA A 8 1.95 -7.50 12.20
C ALA A 8 1.06 -6.32 11.80
N ASN A 9 1.50 -5.10 12.10
CA ASN A 9 0.89 -3.91 11.53
C ASN A 9 1.29 -3.83 10.05
N ILE A 10 0.31 -3.98 9.16
CA ILE A 10 0.55 -3.98 7.72
C ILE A 10 0.13 -2.61 7.17
N SER A 11 1.07 -1.92 6.53
CA SER A 11 0.79 -0.73 5.71
C SER A 11 0.82 -1.11 4.24
N ILE A 12 -0.25 -0.80 3.52
CA ILE A 12 -0.39 -0.98 2.08
C ILE A 12 -0.53 0.40 1.45
N ILE A 13 0.35 0.72 0.50
CA ILE A 13 0.36 2.00 -0.20
C ILE A 13 0.29 1.71 -1.69
N HIS A 14 -0.66 2.29 -2.40
CA HIS A 14 -0.90 2.00 -3.82
C HIS A 14 -1.17 3.28 -4.61
N GLY A 15 -0.60 3.39 -5.82
CA GLY A 15 -0.83 4.52 -6.73
C GLY A 15 -2.13 4.37 -7.52
N GLU A 16 -3.01 5.37 -7.47
CA GLU A 16 -4.32 5.32 -8.14
C GLU A 16 -4.22 5.14 -9.66
N SER A 17 -3.17 5.68 -10.27
CA SER A 17 -2.94 5.65 -11.72
C SER A 17 -2.02 4.49 -12.16
N ASP A 18 -1.91 3.44 -11.35
CA ASP A 18 -1.17 2.25 -11.71
C ASP A 18 -1.87 1.46 -12.84
N LEU A 19 -1.30 1.55 -14.04
CA LEU A 19 -1.79 0.84 -15.23
C LEU A 19 -1.33 -0.63 -15.29
N TRP A 20 -0.30 -1.00 -14.53
CA TRP A 20 0.28 -2.34 -14.54
C TRP A 20 -0.41 -3.25 -13.53
N VAL A 21 -0.72 -2.69 -12.36
CA VAL A 21 -1.47 -3.36 -11.29
C VAL A 21 -2.65 -2.47 -10.91
N PRO A 22 -3.83 -2.69 -11.52
CA PRO A 22 -5.01 -1.91 -11.23
C PRO A 22 -5.34 -1.89 -9.73
N ILE A 23 -5.65 -0.70 -9.21
CA ILE A 23 -5.89 -0.45 -7.79
C ILE A 23 -7.00 -1.32 -7.20
N GLU A 24 -7.95 -1.77 -8.02
CA GLU A 24 -9.05 -2.65 -7.63
C GLU A 24 -8.56 -3.98 -7.04
N ILE A 25 -7.39 -4.47 -7.48
CA ILE A 25 -6.78 -5.68 -6.92
C ILE A 25 -6.43 -5.44 -5.46
N THR A 26 -5.77 -4.32 -5.17
CA THR A 26 -5.36 -3.94 -3.82
C THR A 26 -6.58 -3.65 -2.94
N ARG A 27 -7.60 -2.97 -3.45
CA ARG A 27 -8.86 -2.73 -2.72
C ARG A 27 -9.51 -4.04 -2.27
N LYS A 28 -9.63 -5.03 -3.16
CA LYS A 28 -10.18 -6.37 -2.82
C LYS A 28 -9.31 -7.11 -1.81
N TYR A 29 -8.00 -6.99 -1.92
CA TYR A 29 -7.07 -7.61 -0.98
C TYR A 29 -7.20 -7.01 0.43
N VAL A 30 -7.27 -5.68 0.52
CA VAL A 30 -7.50 -4.95 1.78
C VAL A 30 -8.83 -5.32 2.41
N GLU A 31 -9.90 -5.42 1.61
CA GLU A 31 -11.23 -5.84 2.07
C GLU A 31 -11.16 -7.23 2.71
N LYS A 32 -10.57 -8.20 2.02
CA LYS A 32 -10.40 -9.57 2.54
C LYS A 32 -9.61 -9.60 3.85
N LEU A 33 -8.51 -8.85 3.95
CA LEU A 33 -7.69 -8.82 5.18
C LEU A 33 -8.43 -8.18 6.35
N LYS A 34 -9.22 -7.13 6.09
CA LYS A 34 -10.09 -6.51 7.10
C LYS A 34 -11.15 -7.48 7.60
N ASP A 35 -11.77 -8.25 6.70
CA ASP A 35 -12.75 -9.28 7.06
C ASP A 35 -12.13 -10.41 7.92
N GLU A 36 -10.85 -10.71 7.71
CA GLU A 36 -10.07 -11.66 8.51
C GLU A 36 -9.58 -11.08 9.86
N GLY A 37 -9.90 -9.83 10.16
CA GLY A 37 -9.56 -9.16 11.43
C GLY A 37 -8.16 -8.52 11.46
N SER A 38 -7.52 -8.35 10.31
CA SER A 38 -6.18 -7.75 10.21
C SER A 38 -6.21 -6.25 10.51
N SER A 39 -5.17 -5.76 11.19
CA SER A 39 -4.91 -4.32 11.33
C SER A 39 -4.17 -3.81 10.09
N ILE A 40 -4.94 -3.29 9.11
CA ILE A 40 -4.43 -2.77 7.83
C ILE A 40 -4.51 -1.24 7.80
N ASN A 41 -3.38 -0.60 7.59
CA ASN A 41 -3.32 0.80 7.17
C ASN A 41 -3.23 0.86 5.64
N TYR A 42 -4.31 1.25 4.97
CA TYR A 42 -4.36 1.33 3.51
C TYR A 42 -4.40 2.78 3.03
N ILE A 43 -3.48 3.12 2.12
CA ILE A 43 -3.28 4.46 1.57
C ILE A 43 -3.29 4.40 0.05
N GLU A 44 -4.08 5.27 -0.57
CA GLU A 44 -4.12 5.47 -2.01
C GLU A 44 -3.46 6.81 -2.35
N LEU A 45 -2.53 6.81 -3.30
CA LEU A 45 -1.83 8.01 -3.74
C LEU A 45 -2.39 8.48 -5.07
N ALA A 46 -3.01 9.67 -5.06
CA ALA A 46 -3.69 10.24 -6.22
C ALA A 46 -2.71 10.58 -7.34
N ASN A 47 -3.08 10.25 -8.59
CA ASN A 47 -2.27 10.48 -9.80
C ASN A 47 -0.89 9.78 -9.81
N ILE A 48 -0.66 8.80 -8.94
CA ILE A 48 0.62 8.08 -8.87
C ILE A 48 0.55 6.77 -9.63
N GLY A 49 1.56 6.53 -10.48
CA GLY A 49 1.72 5.28 -11.24
C GLY A 49 2.62 4.26 -10.56
N HIS A 50 2.82 3.12 -11.23
CA HIS A 50 3.56 1.96 -10.69
C HIS A 50 5.00 2.28 -10.25
N PHE A 51 5.74 3.06 -11.05
CA PHE A 51 7.19 3.22 -10.89
C PHE A 51 7.60 4.44 -10.07
N GLU A 52 6.69 5.39 -9.85
CA GLU A 52 7.02 6.62 -9.11
C GLU A 52 7.34 6.31 -7.65
N MET A 53 6.75 5.26 -7.08
CA MET A 53 6.94 4.86 -5.69
C MET A 53 8.25 4.10 -5.42
N ILE A 54 8.94 3.62 -6.46
CA ILE A 54 10.20 2.88 -6.31
C ILE A 54 11.43 3.75 -6.59
N HIS A 55 11.24 5.01 -6.97
CA HIS A 55 12.32 5.91 -7.35
C HIS A 55 12.60 6.95 -6.26
N PRO A 56 13.78 6.94 -5.61
CA PRO A 56 14.08 7.86 -4.50
C PRO A 56 14.03 9.35 -4.83
N GLN A 57 14.17 9.71 -6.12
CA GLN A 57 14.07 11.11 -6.57
C GLN A 57 12.66 11.48 -7.04
N SER A 58 11.70 10.56 -6.96
CA SER A 58 10.31 10.84 -7.30
C SER A 58 9.70 11.83 -6.31
N ILE A 59 8.78 12.67 -6.81
CA ILE A 59 8.06 13.64 -5.98
C ILE A 59 7.22 12.97 -4.88
N VAL A 60 6.83 11.71 -5.10
CA VAL A 60 6.04 10.92 -4.13
C VAL A 60 6.89 10.33 -3.01
N TRP A 61 8.22 10.28 -3.17
CA TRP A 61 9.11 9.61 -2.23
C TRP A 61 9.04 10.18 -0.80
N PRO A 62 9.01 11.51 -0.56
CA PRO A 62 8.86 12.05 0.79
C PRO A 62 7.54 11.65 1.45
N GLU A 63 6.45 11.60 0.68
CA GLU A 63 5.14 11.19 1.18
C GLU A 63 5.15 9.70 1.57
N LEU A 64 5.72 8.84 0.72
CA LEU A 64 5.90 7.41 1.00
C LEU A 64 6.65 7.20 2.34
N ILE A 65 7.78 7.88 2.53
CA ILE A 65 8.58 7.77 3.75
C ILE A 65 7.80 8.27 4.98
N SER A 66 7.01 9.35 4.83
CA SER A 66 6.16 9.85 5.92
C SER A 66 5.08 8.85 6.35
N GLN A 67 4.56 8.04 5.42
CA GLN A 67 3.56 7.01 5.75
C GLN A 67 4.18 5.78 6.41
N ILE A 68 5.43 5.45 6.08
CA ILE A 68 6.16 4.32 6.67
C ILE A 68 6.61 4.61 8.10
N ASN A 69 7.01 5.85 8.39
CA ASN A 69 7.51 6.26 9.72
C ASN A 69 6.39 6.55 10.75
N ARG A 70 5.15 6.18 10.43
CA ARG A 70 3.97 6.45 11.24
C ARG A 70 3.69 5.30 12.22
#